data_AF-A0A660QUT7-F1
#
_entry.id   AF-A0A660QUT7-F1
#
_cell.length_a   1.000
_cell.length_b   1.000
_cell.length_c   1.000
_cell.angle_alpha   90.00
_cell.angle_beta   90.00
_cell.angle_gamma   90.00
#
_symmetry.space_group_name_H-M   'P 1'
#
loop_
_entity.id
_entity.type
_entity.pdbx_description
1 polymer ?
#
loop_
_entity_poly.entity_id
_entity_poly.type
_entity_poly.pdbx_seq_one_letter_code
_entity_poly.pdbx_strand_id
1 'polypeptide(L)'
;INVTPVLNGKEKETVQLEVNASRDLPPKISLKIPRFLSLGKLQIPLQIVDDWDSFEDLEFEIRLDGSELPLKGRFIELDGFLMREGNHTLRVSCTDSSSNTVQETYLFTLSSAVPEAPALNATDFKVLTTNDHRVYYFSEGKLLVSTIRGSNLPMRSVMLISDVNEAGNEGPVSLVYREPDYLPTDARSHIISLESCVLSSSAQTVVGKVVLPVDSFVVIKRGTRVNMPESCSVIVKGTLVVEHGACIQGNGQIVVSDGGALVVKGATLDVSVITNGTCVLWLENQNLHAGQITISKALAVGLKNTSVDCLDVESVDRMWITNCQIGSLSVNDIRQFMITGSQLSSLNISQFSRGRIVNSVIYSKELALKVEKMSYLELVDCWLSGGTCLQIRDFSFLKIRRSQLNGDIGILAKNYSVIKSFAAVISAETAISLEDSKAVLLSSPVMGDVIKLGTSEVSM
;
A
#
# COMPACT_ATOMS: atom_id res chain seq x y z
N ILE A 1 23.41 -48.81 -15.39
CA ILE A 1 24.32 -47.71 -15.79
C ILE A 1 25.38 -47.55 -14.72
N ASN A 2 26.66 -47.58 -15.07
CA ASN A 2 27.74 -47.37 -14.10
C ASN A 2 28.12 -45.89 -14.09
N VAL A 3 27.99 -45.24 -12.95
CA VAL A 3 28.31 -43.82 -12.79
C VAL A 3 29.37 -43.67 -11.72
N THR A 4 30.44 -42.94 -12.04
CA THR A 4 31.53 -42.63 -11.09
C THR A 4 31.38 -41.18 -10.65
N PRO A 5 30.79 -40.92 -9.47
CA PRO A 5 30.62 -39.55 -9.00
C PRO A 5 31.98 -38.90 -8.70
N VAL A 6 32.14 -37.64 -9.10
CA VAL A 6 33.33 -36.83 -8.81
C VAL A 6 32.97 -35.80 -7.76
N LEU A 7 33.64 -35.87 -6.60
CA LEU A 7 33.48 -34.90 -5.53
C LEU A 7 34.83 -34.21 -5.28
N ASN A 8 34.86 -32.88 -5.40
CA ASN A 8 36.08 -32.07 -5.25
C ASN A 8 37.25 -32.55 -6.13
N GLY A 9 36.97 -32.95 -7.37
CA GLY A 9 37.98 -33.37 -8.35
C GLY A 9 38.57 -34.76 -8.11
N LYS A 10 38.03 -35.55 -7.17
CA LYS A 10 38.41 -36.96 -6.98
C LYS A 10 37.25 -37.88 -7.33
N GLU A 11 37.52 -38.87 -8.18
CA GLU A 11 36.60 -39.96 -8.48
C GLU A 11 36.34 -40.80 -7.23
N LYS A 12 35.06 -41.10 -6.99
CA LYS A 12 34.60 -42.01 -5.93
C LYS A 12 34.34 -43.39 -6.52
N GLU A 13 33.99 -44.35 -5.66
CA GLU A 13 33.60 -45.68 -6.12
C GLU A 13 32.45 -45.59 -7.13
N THR A 14 32.59 -46.33 -8.23
CA THR A 14 31.57 -46.44 -9.26
C THR A 14 30.32 -47.06 -8.65
N VAL A 15 29.21 -46.33 -8.75
CA VAL A 15 27.90 -46.81 -8.33
C VAL A 15 27.20 -47.38 -9.55
N GLN A 16 26.72 -48.61 -9.43
CA GLN A 16 25.85 -49.21 -10.42
C GLN A 16 24.41 -48.75 -10.16
N LEU A 17 23.88 -47.95 -11.07
CA LEU A 17 22.49 -47.55 -11.09
C LEU A 17 21.70 -48.54 -11.92
N GLU A 18 20.77 -49.26 -11.31
CA GLU A 18 19.75 -50.02 -12.04
C GLU A 18 18.65 -49.06 -12.48
N VAL A 19 18.54 -48.85 -13.79
CA VAL A 19 17.46 -48.05 -14.39
C VAL A 19 16.49 -49.02 -15.03
N ASN A 20 15.28 -49.11 -14.46
CA ASN A 20 14.21 -49.90 -15.04
C ASN A 20 13.51 -49.09 -16.14
N ALA A 21 13.96 -49.26 -17.39
CA ALA A 21 13.35 -48.68 -18.58
C ALA A 21 12.44 -49.68 -19.31
N SER A 22 11.85 -50.67 -18.62
CA SER A 22 10.95 -51.62 -19.27
C SER A 22 9.54 -51.08 -19.47
N ARG A 23 9.21 -49.96 -18.83
CA ARG A 23 7.88 -49.35 -18.82
C ARG A 23 8.01 -47.85 -18.62
N ASP A 24 7.26 -47.12 -19.42
CA ASP A 24 7.04 -45.69 -19.29
C ASP A 24 6.15 -45.39 -18.07
N LEU A 25 6.56 -44.49 -17.20
CA LEU A 25 5.83 -44.15 -15.97
C LEU A 25 5.08 -42.83 -16.15
N PRO A 26 3.92 -42.65 -15.49
CA PRO A 26 3.24 -41.36 -15.54
C PRO A 26 4.13 -40.21 -15.05
N PRO A 27 3.95 -39.00 -15.61
CA PRO A 27 4.66 -37.81 -15.16
C PRO A 27 4.46 -37.55 -13.67
N LYS A 28 5.38 -36.79 -13.07
CA LYS A 28 5.26 -36.32 -11.67
C LYS A 28 5.17 -34.81 -11.63
N ILE A 29 4.06 -34.30 -11.10
CA ILE A 29 3.81 -32.87 -10.93
C ILE A 29 4.26 -32.44 -9.52
N SER A 30 4.97 -31.32 -9.44
CA SER A 30 5.30 -30.62 -8.20
C SER A 30 5.00 -29.13 -8.34
N LEU A 31 4.05 -28.63 -7.55
CA LEU A 31 3.70 -27.21 -7.50
C LEU A 31 3.77 -26.68 -6.06
N LYS A 32 4.31 -25.48 -5.92
CA LYS A 32 4.30 -24.73 -4.65
C LYS A 32 3.26 -23.62 -4.73
N ILE A 33 2.05 -23.93 -4.29
CA ILE A 33 1.01 -22.92 -4.11
C ILE A 33 0.95 -22.51 -2.63
N PRO A 34 0.85 -21.21 -2.31
CA PRO A 34 0.62 -20.80 -0.93
C PRO A 34 -0.79 -21.20 -0.49
N ARG A 35 -0.95 -21.55 0.78
CA ARG A 35 -2.26 -21.85 1.36
C ARG A 35 -3.22 -20.66 1.28
N PHE A 36 -2.68 -19.45 1.36
CA PHE A 36 -3.43 -18.20 1.25
C PHE A 36 -2.87 -17.33 0.13
N LEU A 37 -3.76 -16.73 -0.65
CA LEU A 37 -3.43 -15.87 -1.77
C LEU A 37 -4.02 -14.47 -1.54
N SER A 38 -3.23 -13.42 -1.81
CA SER A 38 -3.70 -12.03 -1.82
C SER A 38 -4.25 -11.63 -3.20
N LEU A 39 -4.73 -10.40 -3.33
CA LEU A 39 -5.18 -9.83 -4.61
C LEU A 39 -4.07 -9.63 -5.67
N GLY A 40 -2.82 -9.99 -5.36
CA GLY A 40 -1.71 -9.90 -6.29
C GLY A 40 -1.78 -10.91 -7.42
N LYS A 41 -0.92 -10.71 -8.42
CA LYS A 41 -0.61 -11.76 -9.40
C LYS A 41 0.39 -12.74 -8.82
N LEU A 42 0.13 -14.03 -8.99
CA LEU A 42 1.03 -15.12 -8.64
C LEU A 42 1.38 -15.89 -9.90
N GLN A 43 2.68 -16.02 -10.19
CA GLN A 43 3.19 -16.92 -11.21
C GLN A 43 3.77 -18.15 -10.51
N ILE A 44 3.17 -19.31 -10.77
CA ILE A 44 3.56 -20.58 -10.16
C ILE A 44 4.36 -21.36 -11.21
N PRO A 45 5.66 -21.62 -10.99
CA PRO A 45 6.43 -22.46 -11.89
C PRO A 45 5.91 -23.90 -11.81
N LEU A 46 5.56 -24.46 -12.95
CA LEU A 46 5.18 -25.86 -13.07
C LEU A 46 6.45 -26.72 -13.12
N GLN A 47 6.72 -27.46 -12.05
CA GLN A 47 7.80 -28.44 -12.04
C GLN A 47 7.20 -29.79 -12.41
N ILE A 48 7.68 -30.35 -13.52
CA ILE A 48 7.29 -31.68 -13.96
C ILE A 48 8.53 -32.49 -14.27
N VAL A 49 8.47 -33.77 -13.93
CA VAL A 49 9.52 -34.74 -14.23
C VAL A 49 8.84 -35.94 -14.84
N ASP A 50 9.35 -36.35 -15.99
CA ASP A 50 8.97 -37.56 -16.69
C ASP A 50 10.25 -38.33 -17.04
N ASP A 51 10.18 -39.67 -17.12
CA ASP A 51 11.37 -40.48 -17.39
C ASP A 51 11.66 -40.66 -18.88
N TRP A 52 10.66 -40.57 -19.77
CA TRP A 52 10.82 -40.83 -21.21
C TRP A 52 10.50 -39.61 -22.08
N ASP A 53 9.61 -38.72 -21.65
CA ASP A 53 9.16 -37.57 -22.42
C ASP A 53 9.80 -36.24 -21.99
N SER A 54 9.97 -35.33 -22.97
CA SER A 54 10.35 -33.95 -22.69
C SER A 54 9.10 -33.11 -22.40
N PHE A 55 9.27 -31.97 -21.75
CA PHE A 55 8.15 -31.09 -21.38
C PHE A 55 7.25 -30.71 -22.56
N GLU A 56 7.85 -30.53 -23.74
CA GLU A 56 7.18 -30.13 -24.96
C GLU A 56 6.28 -31.24 -25.55
N ASP A 57 6.52 -32.49 -25.15
CA ASP A 57 5.75 -33.67 -25.57
C ASP A 57 4.58 -33.97 -24.62
N LEU A 58 4.49 -33.24 -23.51
CA LEU A 58 3.45 -33.41 -22.49
C LEU A 58 2.20 -32.58 -22.81
N GLU A 59 1.03 -33.19 -22.62
CA GLU A 59 -0.26 -32.52 -22.73
C GLU A 59 -0.75 -32.09 -21.34
N PHE A 60 -1.15 -30.82 -21.21
CA PHE A 60 -1.57 -30.21 -19.95
C PHE A 60 -3.04 -29.81 -19.97
N GLU A 61 -3.76 -30.20 -18.93
CA GLU A 61 -5.09 -29.68 -18.63
C GLU A 61 -5.08 -29.05 -17.23
N ILE A 62 -5.24 -27.73 -17.18
CA ILE A 62 -5.23 -26.98 -15.92
C ILE A 62 -6.61 -26.37 -15.72
N ARG A 63 -7.21 -26.62 -14.56
CA ARG A 63 -8.52 -26.08 -14.20
C ARG A 63 -8.48 -25.37 -12.86
N LEU A 64 -8.97 -24.14 -12.82
CA LEU A 64 -9.23 -23.38 -11.61
C LEU A 64 -10.74 -23.36 -11.36
N ASP A 65 -11.17 -23.95 -10.25
CA ASP A 65 -12.60 -24.11 -9.88
C ASP A 65 -13.44 -24.76 -10.99
N GLY A 66 -12.81 -25.64 -11.77
CA GLY A 66 -13.43 -26.34 -12.90
C GLY A 66 -13.37 -25.60 -14.24
N SER A 67 -12.99 -24.32 -14.25
CA SER A 67 -12.76 -23.53 -15.47
C SER A 67 -11.33 -23.73 -15.99
N GLU A 68 -11.18 -23.91 -17.29
CA GLU A 68 -9.87 -24.08 -17.93
C GLU A 68 -9.00 -22.81 -17.75
N LEU A 69 -7.72 -23.02 -17.47
CA LEU A 69 -6.74 -21.97 -17.28
C LEU A 69 -5.54 -22.26 -18.20
N PRO A 70 -5.11 -21.32 -19.05
CA PRO A 70 -4.01 -21.56 -19.97
C PRO A 70 -2.67 -21.61 -19.24
N LEU A 71 -1.83 -22.56 -19.66
CA LEU A 71 -0.42 -22.58 -19.29
C LEU A 71 0.34 -21.51 -20.09
N LYS A 72 1.14 -20.68 -19.41
CA LYS A 72 1.96 -19.64 -20.05
C LYS A 72 3.42 -20.02 -19.98
N GLY A 73 3.93 -20.63 -21.05
CA GLY A 73 5.25 -21.23 -21.06
C GLY A 73 5.30 -22.36 -20.03
N ARG A 74 6.09 -22.20 -18.96
CA ARG A 74 6.16 -23.16 -17.84
C ARG A 74 5.53 -22.63 -16.55
N PHE A 75 4.61 -21.67 -16.66
CA PHE A 75 3.99 -21.00 -15.52
C PHE A 75 2.47 -21.05 -15.55
N ILE A 76 1.88 -21.26 -14.39
CA ILE A 76 0.47 -21.02 -14.11
C ILE A 76 0.35 -19.59 -13.55
N GLU A 77 -0.41 -18.72 -14.21
CA GLU A 77 -0.64 -17.35 -13.75
C GLU A 77 -2.03 -17.24 -13.10
N LEU A 78 -2.05 -16.92 -11.80
CA LEU A 78 -3.26 -16.57 -11.06
C LEU A 78 -3.27 -15.06 -10.82
N ASP A 79 -4.36 -14.37 -11.17
CA ASP A 79 -4.57 -12.95 -10.82
C ASP A 79 -5.64 -12.91 -9.73
N GLY A 80 -5.22 -12.89 -8.45
CA GLY A 80 -6.13 -12.90 -7.31
C GLY A 80 -7.14 -11.76 -7.33
N PHE A 81 -6.82 -10.65 -8.00
CA PHE A 81 -7.74 -9.53 -8.18
C PHE A 81 -9.01 -9.90 -8.94
N LEU A 82 -8.91 -10.86 -9.86
CA LEU A 82 -9.99 -11.30 -10.76
C LEU A 82 -10.63 -12.63 -10.32
N MET A 83 -10.38 -13.05 -9.09
CA MET A 83 -10.89 -14.31 -8.54
C MET A 83 -11.94 -14.05 -7.45
N ARG A 84 -12.89 -14.96 -7.25
CA ARG A 84 -13.87 -14.85 -6.16
C ARG A 84 -13.17 -14.96 -4.80
N GLU A 85 -13.73 -14.39 -3.75
CA GLU A 85 -13.20 -14.58 -2.41
C GLU A 85 -13.44 -16.02 -1.93
N GLY A 86 -12.54 -16.57 -1.11
CA GLY A 86 -12.75 -17.85 -0.44
C GLY A 86 -11.91 -18.99 -0.99
N ASN A 87 -12.41 -20.22 -0.84
CA ASN A 87 -11.65 -21.42 -1.16
C ASN A 87 -11.67 -21.72 -2.66
N HIS A 88 -10.51 -22.11 -3.17
CA HIS A 88 -10.29 -22.44 -4.57
C HIS A 88 -9.64 -23.81 -4.71
N THR A 89 -9.94 -24.44 -5.83
CA THR A 89 -9.35 -25.72 -6.23
C THR A 89 -8.62 -25.54 -7.55
N LEU A 90 -7.30 -25.71 -7.55
CA LEU A 90 -6.48 -25.80 -8.76
C LEU A 90 -6.20 -27.28 -9.05
N ARG A 91 -6.68 -27.76 -10.18
CA ARG A 91 -6.41 -29.09 -10.70
C ARG A 91 -5.43 -29.00 -11.85
N VAL A 92 -4.41 -29.84 -11.83
CA VAL A 92 -3.42 -29.94 -12.90
C VAL A 92 -3.33 -31.40 -13.31
N SER A 93 -3.71 -31.68 -14.54
CA SER A 93 -3.52 -32.98 -15.19
C SER A 93 -2.40 -32.87 -16.20
N CYS A 94 -1.59 -33.91 -16.29
CA CYS A 94 -0.55 -34.05 -17.30
C CYS A 94 -0.61 -35.45 -17.88
N THR A 95 -0.56 -35.54 -19.21
CA THR A 95 -0.53 -36.79 -19.96
C THR A 95 0.73 -36.84 -20.80
N ASP A 96 1.43 -37.96 -20.75
CA ASP A 96 2.64 -38.21 -21.54
C ASP A 96 2.31 -38.75 -22.94
N SER A 97 3.32 -38.97 -23.78
CA SER A 97 3.13 -39.43 -25.16
C SER A 97 2.62 -40.87 -25.25
N SER A 98 2.87 -41.68 -24.22
CA SER A 98 2.36 -43.04 -24.04
C SER A 98 0.95 -43.09 -23.43
N SER A 99 0.30 -41.94 -23.24
CA SER A 99 -1.02 -41.80 -22.62
C SER A 99 -1.10 -42.19 -21.14
N ASN A 100 0.03 -42.25 -20.42
CA ASN A 100 -0.03 -42.28 -18.97
C ASN A 100 -0.36 -40.88 -18.43
N THR A 101 -1.30 -40.83 -17.50
CA THR A 101 -1.80 -39.56 -16.94
C THR A 101 -1.57 -39.48 -15.44
N VAL A 102 -1.16 -38.31 -14.98
CA VAL A 102 -1.16 -37.91 -13.57
C VAL A 102 -2.12 -36.73 -13.36
N GLN A 103 -2.76 -36.68 -12.20
CA GLN A 103 -3.60 -35.56 -11.81
C GLN A 103 -3.32 -35.17 -10.36
N GLU A 104 -3.00 -33.90 -10.14
CA GLU A 104 -2.81 -33.33 -8.80
C GLU A 104 -3.86 -32.25 -8.53
N THR A 105 -4.26 -32.14 -7.26
CA THR A 105 -5.24 -31.14 -6.81
C THR A 105 -4.69 -30.33 -5.65
N TYR A 106 -4.71 -29.02 -5.81
CA TYR A 106 -4.19 -28.06 -4.85
C TYR A 106 -5.31 -27.17 -4.33
N LEU A 107 -5.32 -26.96 -3.02
CA LEU A 107 -6.31 -26.15 -2.33
C LEU A 107 -5.64 -24.90 -1.75
N PHE A 108 -6.31 -23.76 -1.92
CA PHE A 108 -5.87 -22.49 -1.36
C PHE A 108 -7.07 -21.58 -1.11
N THR A 109 -6.89 -20.56 -0.29
CA THR A 109 -7.92 -19.57 0.01
C THR A 109 -7.48 -18.18 -0.46
N LEU A 110 -8.28 -17.52 -1.31
CA LEU A 110 -8.09 -16.12 -1.64
C LEU A 110 -8.68 -15.25 -0.53
N SER A 111 -7.85 -14.34 -0.01
CA SER A 111 -8.29 -13.29 0.92
C SER A 111 -7.81 -11.91 0.47
N SER A 112 -8.75 -10.99 0.42
CA SER A 112 -8.61 -9.57 0.15
C SER A 112 -8.72 -8.72 1.41
N ALA A 113 -9.14 -9.32 2.52
CA ALA A 113 -9.27 -8.65 3.81
C ALA A 113 -7.91 -8.08 4.22
N VAL A 114 -7.88 -6.79 4.51
CA VAL A 114 -6.74 -6.15 5.15
C VAL A 114 -6.92 -6.27 6.67
N PRO A 115 -5.87 -6.58 7.44
CA PRO A 115 -5.97 -6.57 8.89
C PRO A 115 -6.20 -5.14 9.41
N GLU A 116 -6.70 -5.03 10.64
CA GLU A 116 -6.79 -3.75 11.33
C GLU A 116 -5.39 -3.20 11.66
N ALA A 117 -5.33 -1.91 12.03
CA ALA A 117 -4.09 -1.32 12.51
C ALA A 117 -3.62 -2.05 13.79
N PRO A 118 -2.30 -2.26 13.99
CA PRO A 118 -1.80 -2.94 15.17
C PRO A 118 -2.26 -2.24 16.44
N ALA A 119 -2.75 -3.05 17.39
CA ALA A 119 -2.96 -2.61 18.75
C ALA A 119 -1.61 -2.54 19.47
N LEU A 120 -1.34 -1.39 20.10
CA LEU A 120 -0.05 -1.10 20.72
C LEU A 120 -0.23 -0.80 22.20
N ASN A 121 0.65 -1.38 23.03
CA ASN A 121 0.91 -0.86 24.36
C ASN A 121 2.01 0.20 24.25
N ALA A 122 1.61 1.46 24.29
CA ALA A 122 2.50 2.61 24.12
C ALA A 122 3.53 2.73 25.26
N THR A 123 3.23 2.24 26.46
CA THR A 123 4.13 2.32 27.62
C THR A 123 5.25 1.29 27.53
N ASP A 124 4.94 0.09 27.03
CA ASP A 124 5.88 -1.04 26.99
C ASP A 124 6.52 -1.28 25.62
N PHE A 125 6.19 -0.46 24.60
CA PHE A 125 6.66 -0.64 23.22
C PHE A 125 6.35 -2.04 22.66
N LYS A 126 5.18 -2.56 22.99
CA LYS A 126 4.75 -3.91 22.58
C LYS A 126 3.58 -3.86 21.62
N VAL A 127 3.66 -4.69 20.60
CA VAL A 127 2.53 -5.01 19.74
C VAL A 127 1.69 -6.08 20.44
N LEU A 128 0.38 -5.84 20.55
CA LEU A 128 -0.57 -6.72 21.22
C LEU A 128 -1.18 -7.74 20.26
N THR A 129 -1.07 -7.52 18.96
CA THR A 129 -1.53 -8.43 17.91
C THR A 129 -0.52 -9.54 17.64
N THR A 130 -1.02 -10.74 17.32
CA THR A 130 -0.20 -11.95 17.08
C THR A 130 0.18 -12.17 15.61
N ASN A 131 -0.25 -11.26 14.73
CA ASN A 131 0.05 -11.30 13.30
C ASN A 131 1.56 -11.11 13.04
N ASP A 132 2.00 -11.38 11.81
CA ASP A 132 3.30 -10.92 11.33
C ASP A 132 3.21 -9.39 11.17
N HIS A 133 4.28 -8.65 11.52
CA HIS A 133 4.26 -7.18 11.50
C HIS A 133 5.25 -6.63 10.50
N ARG A 134 4.81 -5.69 9.66
CA ARG A 134 5.70 -4.83 8.87
C ARG A 134 6.06 -3.60 9.67
N VAL A 135 7.35 -3.44 9.93
CA VAL A 135 7.92 -2.29 10.64
C VAL A 135 8.68 -1.43 9.65
N TYR A 136 8.21 -0.21 9.47
CA TYR A 136 8.89 0.84 8.71
C TYR A 136 9.65 1.73 9.65
N TYR A 137 10.91 1.98 9.33
CA TYR A 137 11.79 2.83 10.11
C TYR A 137 12.77 3.57 9.21
N PHE A 138 13.37 4.61 9.77
CA PHE A 138 14.22 5.53 9.03
C PHE A 138 15.67 5.31 9.43
N SER A 139 16.54 5.17 8.44
CA SER A 139 17.98 5.03 8.65
C SER A 139 18.71 5.55 7.44
N GLU A 140 19.77 6.34 7.66
CA GLU A 140 20.66 6.82 6.58
C GLU A 140 19.90 7.49 5.41
N GLY A 141 18.87 8.30 5.74
CA GLY A 141 18.07 9.01 4.74
C GLY A 141 17.16 8.12 3.88
N LYS A 142 16.91 6.87 4.30
CA LYS A 142 16.03 5.92 3.59
C LYS A 142 14.92 5.40 4.50
N LEU A 143 13.78 5.08 3.89
CA LEU A 143 12.75 4.27 4.50
C LEU A 143 13.11 2.79 4.34
N LEU A 144 13.36 2.12 5.47
CA LEU A 144 13.63 0.69 5.52
C LEU A 144 12.40 -0.04 6.05
N VAL A 145 12.25 -1.29 5.62
CA VAL A 145 11.17 -2.18 6.05
C VAL A 145 11.75 -3.49 6.57
N SER A 146 11.20 -3.99 7.67
CA SER A 146 11.49 -5.32 8.19
C SER A 146 10.19 -6.02 8.57
N THR A 147 10.18 -7.35 8.46
CA THR A 147 9.10 -8.17 9.00
C THR A 147 9.54 -8.78 10.32
N ILE A 148 8.72 -8.64 11.36
CA ILE A 148 8.96 -9.26 12.66
C ILE A 148 7.83 -10.20 13.02
N ARG A 149 8.15 -11.23 13.81
CA ARG A 149 7.18 -12.11 14.47
C ARG A 149 7.24 -11.89 15.97
N GLY A 150 6.09 -11.76 16.61
CA GLY A 150 5.97 -11.54 18.05
C GLY A 150 5.81 -10.07 18.43
N SER A 151 5.85 -9.79 19.72
CA SER A 151 5.38 -8.54 20.31
C SER A 151 6.46 -7.46 20.53
N ASN A 152 7.74 -7.83 20.50
CA ASN A 152 8.83 -6.90 20.81
C ASN A 152 9.26 -6.11 19.58
N LEU A 153 9.20 -4.78 19.68
CA LEU A 153 9.62 -3.88 18.61
C LEU A 153 11.13 -3.61 18.66
N PRO A 154 11.78 -3.36 17.51
CA PRO A 154 13.17 -2.96 17.48
C PRO A 154 13.37 -1.58 18.13
N MET A 155 14.53 -1.34 18.73
CA MET A 155 14.85 -0.06 19.37
C MET A 155 15.12 1.01 18.31
N ARG A 156 14.10 1.81 17.95
CA ARG A 156 14.18 2.94 17.02
C ARG A 156 13.36 4.12 17.56
N SER A 157 13.77 5.35 17.23
CA SER A 157 13.13 6.58 17.73
C SER A 157 11.72 6.78 17.18
N VAL A 158 11.49 6.46 15.90
CA VAL A 158 10.18 6.55 15.24
C VAL A 158 9.99 5.35 14.33
N MET A 159 8.83 4.71 14.43
CA MET A 159 8.43 3.54 13.64
C MET A 159 6.96 3.65 13.22
N LEU A 160 6.66 3.15 12.03
CA LEU A 160 5.29 2.88 11.57
C LEU A 160 5.14 1.37 11.47
N ILE A 161 4.09 0.83 12.07
CA ILE A 161 3.89 -0.61 12.18
C ILE A 161 2.54 -0.95 11.56
N SER A 162 2.51 -1.97 10.72
CA SER A 162 1.28 -2.52 10.13
C SER A 162 1.23 -4.03 10.38
N ASP A 163 0.04 -4.53 10.70
CA ASP A 163 -0.22 -5.96 10.73
C ASP A 163 -0.25 -6.53 9.30
N VAL A 164 0.21 -7.77 9.15
CA VAL A 164 0.16 -8.55 7.92
C VAL A 164 -0.54 -9.87 8.20
N ASN A 165 -1.59 -10.16 7.43
CA ASN A 165 -2.33 -11.41 7.56
C ASN A 165 -1.62 -12.57 6.83
N GLU A 166 -2.16 -13.78 6.95
CA GLU A 166 -1.58 -15.00 6.35
C GLU A 166 -1.52 -14.98 4.81
N ALA A 167 -2.39 -14.19 4.16
CA ALA A 167 -2.38 -13.96 2.71
C ALA A 167 -1.30 -12.95 2.27
N GLY A 168 -0.64 -12.28 3.22
CA GLY A 168 0.33 -11.23 2.96
C GLY A 168 -0.28 -9.83 2.75
N ASN A 169 -1.58 -9.65 3.05
CA ASN A 169 -2.21 -8.33 3.01
C ASN A 169 -1.74 -7.48 4.19
N GLU A 170 -1.28 -6.28 3.89
CA GLU A 170 -0.85 -5.27 4.86
C GLU A 170 -2.04 -4.36 5.24
N GLY A 171 -2.23 -4.12 6.53
CA GLY A 171 -3.27 -3.23 7.07
C GLY A 171 -2.82 -1.77 7.22
N PRO A 172 -3.68 -0.90 7.75
CA PRO A 172 -3.29 0.47 8.12
C PRO A 172 -2.14 0.48 9.14
N VAL A 173 -1.39 1.58 9.20
CA VAL A 173 -0.25 1.71 10.12
C VAL A 173 -0.64 2.38 11.43
N SER A 174 0.04 1.99 12.51
CA SER A 174 0.11 2.71 13.77
C SER A 174 1.53 3.25 13.97
N LEU A 175 1.65 4.50 14.42
CA LEU A 175 2.93 5.11 14.75
C LEU A 175 3.32 4.86 16.21
N VAL A 176 4.56 4.43 16.41
CA VAL A 176 5.25 4.36 17.70
C VAL A 176 6.46 5.28 17.64
N TYR A 177 6.69 6.05 18.70
CA TYR A 177 7.94 6.77 18.91
C TYR A 177 8.45 6.49 20.31
N ARG A 178 9.78 6.47 20.48
CA ARG A 178 10.43 6.25 21.77
C ARG A 178 11.11 7.52 22.24
N GLU A 179 10.62 8.05 23.36
CA GLU A 179 11.26 9.14 24.08
C GLU A 179 12.60 8.65 24.67
N PRO A 180 13.71 9.38 24.49
CA PRO A 180 14.97 9.08 25.17
C PRO A 180 14.83 9.22 26.69
N ASP A 181 15.39 8.27 27.45
CA ASP A 181 15.25 8.22 28.92
C ASP A 181 15.89 9.41 29.67
N TYR A 182 16.68 10.24 28.97
CA TYR A 182 17.51 11.30 29.54
C TYR A 182 17.08 12.72 29.14
N LEU A 183 15.88 12.91 28.58
CA LEU A 183 15.47 14.24 28.13
C LEU A 183 15.32 15.23 29.30
N PRO A 184 16.06 16.34 29.31
CA PRO A 184 15.87 17.39 30.32
C PRO A 184 14.54 18.12 30.10
N THR A 185 13.88 18.51 31.18
CA THR A 185 12.72 19.40 31.11
C THR A 185 13.17 20.83 30.80
N ASP A 186 12.52 21.46 29.83
CA ASP A 186 12.73 22.87 29.49
C ASP A 186 11.45 23.67 29.75
N ALA A 187 11.54 24.57 30.73
CA ALA A 187 10.45 25.44 31.18
C ALA A 187 10.64 26.90 30.75
N ARG A 188 11.56 27.20 29.82
CA ARG A 188 11.79 28.56 29.33
C ARG A 188 10.51 29.15 28.73
N SER A 189 10.26 30.44 28.96
CA SER A 189 9.12 31.17 28.38
C SER A 189 9.35 31.59 26.92
N HIS A 190 10.61 31.66 26.49
CA HIS A 190 11.00 32.03 25.14
C HIS A 190 11.93 30.97 24.55
N ILE A 191 11.57 30.46 23.37
CA ILE A 191 12.34 29.47 22.63
C ILE A 191 13.16 30.23 21.59
N ILE A 192 14.46 30.39 21.90
CA ILE A 192 15.47 30.97 20.99
C ILE A 192 16.40 29.89 20.40
N SER A 193 16.41 28.70 21.02
CA SER A 193 17.16 27.52 20.60
C SER A 193 16.45 26.25 21.06
N LEU A 194 16.55 25.17 20.29
CA LEU A 194 16.06 23.84 20.67
C LEU A 194 17.21 22.84 20.66
N GLU A 195 17.28 22.06 21.74
CA GLU A 195 18.09 20.85 21.87
C GLU A 195 17.16 19.72 22.30
N SER A 196 17.68 18.52 22.55
CA SER A 196 16.85 17.42 23.07
C SER A 196 16.25 17.81 24.42
N CYS A 197 14.92 17.93 24.51
CA CYS A 197 14.23 18.34 25.74
C CYS A 197 12.74 17.97 25.76
N VAL A 198 12.15 18.07 26.94
CA VAL A 198 10.69 18.02 27.15
C VAL A 198 10.17 19.42 27.42
N LEU A 199 9.30 19.94 26.57
CA LEU A 199 8.57 21.18 26.81
C LEU A 199 7.32 20.86 27.64
N SER A 200 7.25 21.44 28.84
CA SER A 200 6.16 21.20 29.80
C SER A 200 5.64 22.48 30.48
N SER A 201 6.01 23.66 29.97
CA SER A 201 5.56 24.95 30.52
C SER A 201 4.16 25.32 30.02
N SER A 202 3.39 26.07 30.80
CA SER A 202 2.02 26.47 30.44
C SER A 202 1.96 27.39 29.21
N ALA A 203 3.01 28.18 28.95
CA ALA A 203 3.11 29.02 27.76
C ALA A 203 4.56 29.31 27.38
N GLN A 204 4.90 29.10 26.11
CA GLN A 204 6.20 29.38 25.53
C GLN A 204 6.03 30.08 24.19
N THR A 205 6.94 30.99 23.84
CA THR A 205 6.89 31.73 22.57
C THR A 205 8.15 31.48 21.78
N VAL A 206 8.02 31.06 20.52
CA VAL A 206 9.15 30.97 19.58
C VAL A 206 9.59 32.36 19.18
N VAL A 207 10.90 32.62 19.20
CA VAL A 207 11.47 33.91 18.83
C VAL A 207 12.42 33.72 17.65
N GLY A 208 12.01 34.26 16.50
CA GLY A 208 12.77 34.19 15.26
C GLY A 208 12.80 32.80 14.65
N LYS A 209 13.97 32.39 14.17
CA LYS A 209 14.18 31.12 13.47
C LYS A 209 14.93 30.16 14.39
N VAL A 210 14.23 29.11 14.80
CA VAL A 210 14.75 28.08 15.70
C VAL A 210 14.98 26.80 14.93
N VAL A 211 16.09 26.12 15.20
CA VAL A 211 16.42 24.84 14.56
C VAL A 211 16.43 23.78 15.65
N LEU A 212 15.73 22.67 15.38
CA LEU A 212 15.89 21.41 16.09
C LEU A 212 16.91 20.56 15.32
N PRO A 213 18.14 20.37 15.84
CA PRO A 213 19.22 19.70 15.11
C PRO A 213 18.95 18.23 14.82
N VAL A 214 19.74 17.66 13.90
CA VAL A 214 19.78 16.20 13.65
C VAL A 214 20.07 15.46 14.96
N ASP A 215 19.53 14.25 15.10
CA ASP A 215 19.65 13.39 16.29
C ASP A 215 19.07 13.99 17.59
N SER A 216 18.48 15.18 17.54
CA SER A 216 17.81 15.79 18.69
C SER A 216 16.35 15.34 18.78
N PHE A 217 15.83 15.26 19.99
CA PHE A 217 14.46 14.79 20.25
C PHE A 217 13.73 15.75 21.18
N VAL A 218 12.66 16.39 20.70
CA VAL A 218 11.83 17.31 21.47
C VAL A 218 10.44 16.75 21.61
N VAL A 219 9.92 16.75 22.84
CA VAL A 219 8.53 16.38 23.14
C VAL A 219 7.79 17.56 23.74
N ILE A 220 6.68 17.92 23.14
CA ILE A 220 5.73 18.89 23.68
C ILE A 220 4.64 18.12 24.40
N LYS A 221 4.67 18.16 25.74
CA LYS A 221 3.74 17.40 26.59
C LYS A 221 2.38 18.09 26.67
N ARG A 222 1.37 17.29 27.02
CA ARG A 222 -0.01 17.73 27.30
C ARG A 222 -0.05 19.00 28.17
N GLY A 223 -0.90 19.96 27.79
CA GLY A 223 -1.09 21.22 28.53
C GLY A 223 -0.10 22.32 28.17
N THR A 224 0.96 22.01 27.43
CA THR A 224 1.93 23.01 26.93
C THR A 224 1.34 23.78 25.76
N ARG A 225 1.52 25.10 25.78
CA ARG A 225 1.17 25.99 24.65
C ARG A 225 2.41 26.63 24.07
N VAL A 226 2.62 26.48 22.77
CA VAL A 226 3.70 27.11 22.02
C VAL A 226 3.10 28.12 21.04
N ASN A 227 3.42 29.39 21.24
CA ASN A 227 3.02 30.48 20.36
C ASN A 227 4.09 30.69 19.28
N MET A 228 3.67 30.69 18.02
CA MET A 228 4.51 30.92 16.85
C MET A 228 3.99 32.14 16.08
N PRO A 229 4.54 33.35 16.32
CA PRO A 229 4.21 34.54 15.54
C PRO A 229 4.56 34.41 14.05
N GLU A 230 3.98 35.25 13.20
CA GLU A 230 4.09 35.19 11.72
C GLU A 230 5.53 35.13 11.18
N SER A 231 6.47 35.88 11.78
CA SER A 231 7.87 35.90 11.36
C SER A 231 8.72 34.76 11.91
N CYS A 232 8.13 33.88 12.73
CA CYS A 232 8.85 32.84 13.44
C CYS A 232 8.76 31.49 12.71
N SER A 233 9.84 30.73 12.79
CA SER A 233 9.89 29.40 12.18
C SER A 233 10.64 28.40 13.04
N VAL A 234 10.18 27.15 13.04
CA VAL A 234 10.87 26.00 13.63
C VAL A 234 11.28 25.07 12.50
N ILE A 235 12.59 24.90 12.29
CA ILE A 235 13.14 23.91 11.36
C ILE A 235 13.41 22.62 12.12
N VAL A 236 12.75 21.54 11.72
CA VAL A 236 12.86 20.22 12.32
C VAL A 236 13.78 19.35 11.46
N LYS A 237 15.02 19.16 11.94
CA LYS A 237 15.98 18.17 11.40
C LYS A 237 16.11 16.92 12.29
N GLY A 238 15.78 17.06 13.57
CA GLY A 238 15.62 15.96 14.52
C GLY A 238 14.19 15.43 14.58
N THR A 239 13.74 14.95 15.73
CA THR A 239 12.37 14.48 15.96
C THR A 239 11.61 15.46 16.86
N LEU A 240 10.53 16.03 16.35
CA LEU A 240 9.58 16.83 17.12
C LEU A 240 8.28 16.04 17.32
N VAL A 241 7.94 15.75 18.56
CA VAL A 241 6.69 15.10 18.96
C VAL A 241 5.80 16.09 19.69
N VAL A 242 4.54 16.17 19.26
CA VAL A 242 3.50 17.00 19.88
C VAL A 242 2.39 16.08 20.36
N GLU A 243 2.30 15.91 21.68
CA GLU A 243 1.40 14.95 22.31
C GLU A 243 -0.02 15.49 22.50
N HIS A 244 -0.93 14.58 22.81
CA HIS A 244 -2.35 14.86 22.98
C HIS A 244 -2.59 15.96 24.02
N GLY A 245 -3.37 16.98 23.62
CA GLY A 245 -3.71 18.13 24.46
C GLY A 245 -2.59 19.17 24.60
N ALA A 246 -1.49 19.07 23.84
CA ALA A 246 -0.61 20.21 23.59
C ALA A 246 -1.19 21.11 22.49
N CYS A 247 -0.71 22.35 22.42
CA CYS A 247 -1.15 23.32 21.42
C CYS A 247 0.06 24.07 20.83
N ILE A 248 0.16 24.08 19.50
CA ILE A 248 1.01 25.00 18.75
C ILE A 248 0.08 25.92 17.95
N GLN A 249 0.20 27.23 18.15
CA GLN A 249 -0.73 28.21 17.58
C GLN A 249 -0.02 29.47 17.08
N GLY A 250 -0.60 30.10 16.06
CA GLY A 250 -0.18 31.39 15.51
C GLY A 250 0.08 31.30 14.00
N ASN A 251 0.64 32.37 13.42
CA ASN A 251 0.82 32.45 11.97
C ASN A 251 2.22 32.04 11.51
N GLY A 252 3.04 31.47 12.41
CA GLY A 252 4.38 30.98 12.09
C GLY A 252 4.36 29.68 11.30
N GLN A 253 5.56 29.13 11.06
CA GLN A 253 5.71 27.91 10.26
C GLN A 253 6.62 26.84 10.90
N ILE A 254 6.26 25.58 10.71
CA ILE A 254 7.11 24.43 10.98
C ILE A 254 7.60 23.87 9.64
N VAL A 255 8.92 23.75 9.50
CA VAL A 255 9.56 23.19 8.30
C VAL A 255 10.27 21.90 8.67
N VAL A 256 9.86 20.77 8.11
CA VAL A 256 10.49 19.47 8.34
C VAL A 256 11.41 19.14 7.17
N SER A 257 12.71 18.94 7.45
CA SER A 257 13.72 18.74 6.41
C SER A 257 14.89 17.88 6.89
N ASP A 258 15.79 17.50 5.98
CA ASP A 258 17.10 16.90 6.29
C ASP A 258 17.06 15.69 7.25
N GLY A 259 16.12 14.75 7.08
CA GLY A 259 16.00 13.61 7.99
C GLY A 259 14.99 13.81 9.13
N GLY A 260 14.43 15.01 9.29
CA GLY A 260 13.56 15.35 10.39
C GLY A 260 12.23 14.59 10.41
N ALA A 261 11.68 14.43 11.61
CA ALA A 261 10.40 13.82 11.85
C ALA A 261 9.48 14.75 12.66
N LEU A 262 8.28 15.02 12.14
CA LEU A 262 7.22 15.69 12.87
C LEU A 262 6.10 14.69 13.16
N VAL A 263 5.81 14.51 14.45
CA VAL A 263 4.75 13.62 14.94
C VAL A 263 3.76 14.45 15.76
N VAL A 264 2.52 14.52 15.30
CA VAL A 264 1.44 15.24 16.00
C VAL A 264 0.31 14.26 16.30
N LYS A 265 0.00 14.05 17.57
CA LYS A 265 -0.99 13.06 18.02
C LYS A 265 -2.02 13.69 18.95
N GLY A 266 -3.20 14.05 18.41
CA GLY A 266 -4.30 14.63 19.19
C GLY A 266 -3.97 15.98 19.84
N ALA A 267 -3.02 16.71 19.28
CA ALA A 267 -2.69 18.07 19.65
C ALA A 267 -3.48 19.07 18.79
N THR A 268 -3.49 20.33 19.19
CA THR A 268 -3.93 21.44 18.33
C THR A 268 -2.72 21.97 17.56
N LEU A 269 -2.83 22.00 16.24
CA LEU A 269 -1.80 22.50 15.33
C LEU A 269 -2.42 23.57 14.43
N ASP A 270 -2.21 24.83 14.80
CA ASP A 270 -2.70 26.00 14.09
C ASP A 270 -1.50 26.86 13.66
N VAL A 271 -0.72 26.30 12.74
CA VAL A 271 0.47 26.89 12.10
C VAL A 271 0.66 26.24 10.73
N SER A 272 1.40 26.88 9.83
CA SER A 272 1.75 26.28 8.54
C SER A 272 2.77 25.15 8.73
N VAL A 273 2.56 24.02 8.06
CA VAL A 273 3.52 22.90 8.07
C VAL A 273 4.00 22.64 6.65
N ILE A 274 5.32 22.66 6.48
CA ILE A 274 5.98 22.44 5.20
C ILE A 274 6.93 21.26 5.38
N THR A 275 6.85 20.28 4.48
CA THR A 275 7.85 19.24 4.37
C THR A 275 8.70 19.47 3.13
N ASN A 276 10.00 19.26 3.25
CA ASN A 276 10.94 19.33 2.13
C ASN A 276 12.18 18.49 2.43
N GLY A 277 12.30 17.33 1.78
CA GLY A 277 13.50 16.48 1.81
C GLY A 277 13.25 15.09 2.40
N THR A 278 14.28 14.41 2.89
CA THR A 278 14.11 13.04 3.40
C THR A 278 13.47 13.04 4.80
N CYS A 279 12.20 13.38 4.92
CA CYS A 279 11.52 13.60 6.21
C CYS A 279 10.31 12.69 6.45
N VAL A 280 9.81 12.76 7.69
CA VAL A 280 8.63 12.00 8.17
C VAL A 280 7.60 12.98 8.70
N LEU A 281 6.35 12.82 8.26
CA LEU A 281 5.21 13.56 8.78
C LEU A 281 4.13 12.60 9.24
N TRP A 282 3.73 12.70 10.50
CA TRP A 282 2.59 11.96 11.05
C TRP A 282 1.61 12.91 11.72
N LEU A 283 0.37 12.91 11.24
CA LEU A 283 -0.72 13.75 11.75
C LEU A 283 -1.90 12.86 12.14
N GLU A 284 -2.16 12.75 13.44
CA GLU A 284 -3.20 11.91 13.98
C GLU A 284 -4.19 12.70 14.85
N ASN A 285 -5.49 12.43 14.65
CA ASN A 285 -6.59 13.11 15.33
C ASN A 285 -6.49 14.63 15.16
N GLN A 286 -6.33 15.10 13.92
CA GLN A 286 -6.14 16.52 13.60
C GLN A 286 -7.35 17.12 12.88
N ASN A 287 -7.56 18.42 13.06
CA ASN A 287 -8.53 19.20 12.32
C ASN A 287 -7.82 20.39 11.67
N LEU A 288 -7.69 20.37 10.35
CA LEU A 288 -6.76 21.20 9.59
C LEU A 288 -7.46 22.12 8.59
N HIS A 289 -8.68 22.59 8.91
CA HIS A 289 -9.45 23.50 8.04
C HIS A 289 -8.83 24.91 7.91
N ALA A 290 -8.02 25.35 8.88
CA ALA A 290 -7.38 26.67 8.86
C ALA A 290 -5.87 26.64 8.55
N GLY A 291 -5.23 25.46 8.66
CA GLY A 291 -3.80 25.30 8.50
C GLY A 291 -3.39 25.03 7.05
N GLN A 292 -2.34 25.71 6.57
CA GLN A 292 -1.71 25.36 5.29
C GLN A 292 -0.70 24.25 5.51
N ILE A 293 -0.98 23.07 4.94
CA ILE A 293 -0.06 21.93 4.95
C ILE A 293 0.42 21.70 3.53
N THR A 294 1.71 21.86 3.32
CA THR A 294 2.36 21.59 2.03
C THR A 294 3.27 20.38 2.18
N ILE A 295 2.92 19.31 1.47
CA ILE A 295 3.66 18.06 1.52
C ILE A 295 4.43 17.85 0.22
N SER A 296 5.74 18.05 0.26
CA SER A 296 6.61 17.89 -0.89
C SER A 296 7.90 17.20 -0.49
N LYS A 297 8.33 16.17 -1.23
CA LYS A 297 9.57 15.43 -0.96
C LYS A 297 9.56 14.89 0.48
N ALA A 298 9.04 13.70 0.69
CA ALA A 298 9.07 13.03 1.99
C ALA A 298 9.32 11.53 1.86
N LEU A 299 9.91 10.92 2.88
CA LEU A 299 10.05 9.47 2.95
C LEU A 299 8.75 8.80 3.39
N ALA A 300 8.05 9.42 4.35
CA ALA A 300 6.82 8.87 4.87
C ALA A 300 5.86 9.97 5.32
N VAL A 301 4.61 9.83 4.93
CA VAL A 301 3.50 10.72 5.29
C VAL A 301 2.36 9.86 5.76
N GLY A 302 1.84 10.14 6.95
CA GLY A 302 0.70 9.44 7.50
C GLY A 302 -0.32 10.40 8.10
N LEU A 303 -1.57 10.25 7.66
CA LEU A 303 -2.72 10.92 8.23
C LEU A 303 -3.68 9.88 8.79
N LYS A 304 -4.10 10.05 10.04
CA LYS A 304 -5.03 9.15 10.71
C LYS A 304 -6.09 9.92 11.47
N ASN A 305 -7.37 9.62 11.25
CA ASN A 305 -8.49 10.29 11.93
C ASN A 305 -8.41 11.82 11.78
N THR A 306 -8.07 12.29 10.58
CA THR A 306 -7.78 13.71 10.32
C THR A 306 -8.78 14.29 9.32
N SER A 307 -9.22 15.52 9.57
CA SER A 307 -10.06 16.31 8.67
C SER A 307 -9.25 17.43 8.01
N VAL A 308 -9.34 17.58 6.68
CA VAL A 308 -8.64 18.63 5.92
C VAL A 308 -9.42 19.01 4.65
N ASP A 309 -9.47 20.29 4.29
CA ASP A 309 -10.24 20.74 3.12
C ASP A 309 -9.51 20.50 1.80
N CYS A 310 -8.20 20.74 1.76
CA CYS A 310 -7.38 20.53 0.58
C CYS A 310 -6.03 19.99 1.01
N LEU A 311 -5.57 18.92 0.36
CA LEU A 311 -4.28 18.32 0.61
C LEU A 311 -3.59 17.98 -0.71
N ASP A 312 -2.45 18.62 -0.92
CA ASP A 312 -1.56 18.32 -2.04
C ASP A 312 -0.32 17.59 -1.51
N VAL A 313 -0.06 16.42 -2.08
CA VAL A 313 1.07 15.56 -1.73
C VAL A 313 1.89 15.27 -2.98
N GLU A 314 3.18 15.60 -2.94
CA GLU A 314 4.10 15.44 -4.05
C GLU A 314 5.42 14.75 -3.65
N SER A 315 5.91 13.85 -4.50
CA SER A 315 7.22 13.18 -4.37
C SER A 315 7.41 12.50 -3.01
N VAL A 316 6.50 11.59 -2.67
CA VAL A 316 6.56 10.83 -1.43
C VAL A 316 6.79 9.35 -1.72
N ASP A 317 7.70 8.75 -0.97
CA ASP A 317 7.92 7.32 -1.02
C ASP A 317 6.72 6.54 -0.44
N ARG A 318 6.52 6.79 0.86
CA ARG A 318 5.56 6.26 1.83
C ARG A 318 4.27 7.03 2.09
N MET A 319 3.06 6.65 1.64
CA MET A 319 1.85 7.38 2.11
C MET A 319 0.74 6.49 2.69
N TRP A 320 0.22 6.89 3.85
CA TRP A 320 -0.96 6.26 4.47
C TRP A 320 -2.00 7.30 4.87
N ILE A 321 -3.24 7.09 4.46
CA ILE A 321 -4.39 7.89 4.89
C ILE A 321 -5.42 6.92 5.45
N THR A 322 -5.83 7.12 6.71
CA THR A 322 -6.71 6.17 7.40
C THR A 322 -7.79 6.92 8.15
N ASN A 323 -9.05 6.60 7.86
CA ASN A 323 -10.24 7.18 8.50
C ASN A 323 -10.24 8.71 8.46
N CYS A 324 -9.87 9.29 7.31
CA CYS A 324 -9.82 10.74 7.13
C CYS A 324 -11.05 11.28 6.41
N GLN A 325 -11.33 12.56 6.62
CA GLN A 325 -12.28 13.35 5.83
C GLN A 325 -11.48 14.39 5.06
N ILE A 326 -11.45 14.28 3.73
CA ILE A 326 -10.65 15.15 2.87
C ILE A 326 -11.57 15.81 1.85
N GLY A 327 -11.50 17.14 1.69
CA GLY A 327 -12.18 17.79 0.59
C GLY A 327 -11.55 17.38 -0.74
N SER A 328 -10.46 18.04 -1.13
CA SER A 328 -9.68 17.71 -2.33
C SER A 328 -8.34 17.06 -1.96
N LEU A 329 -8.03 15.91 -2.59
CA LEU A 329 -6.73 15.25 -2.45
C LEU A 329 -6.02 15.14 -3.80
N SER A 330 -4.79 15.65 -3.86
CA SER A 330 -3.89 15.51 -5.01
C SER A 330 -2.69 14.64 -4.62
N VAL A 331 -2.45 13.59 -5.40
CA VAL A 331 -1.43 12.54 -5.17
C VAL A 331 -0.53 12.49 -6.39
N ASN A 332 0.66 13.06 -6.29
CA ASN A 332 1.57 13.22 -7.43
C ASN A 332 2.95 12.63 -7.11
N ASP A 333 3.50 11.80 -8.01
CA ASP A 333 4.82 11.18 -7.82
C ASP A 333 4.93 10.40 -6.48
N ILE A 334 3.92 9.59 -6.17
CA ILE A 334 3.87 8.81 -4.93
C ILE A 334 4.18 7.34 -5.21
N ARG A 335 5.32 6.86 -4.68
CA ARG A 335 5.83 5.52 -4.99
C ARG A 335 4.87 4.42 -4.52
N GLN A 336 4.36 4.54 -3.30
CA GLN A 336 3.31 3.66 -2.76
C GLN A 336 2.40 4.42 -1.81
N PHE A 337 1.09 4.38 -2.06
CA PHE A 337 0.10 4.87 -1.11
C PHE A 337 -0.99 3.86 -0.78
N MET A 338 -1.55 4.00 0.42
CA MET A 338 -2.75 3.30 0.85
C MET A 338 -3.74 4.26 1.51
N ILE A 339 -4.98 4.25 1.04
CA ILE A 339 -6.09 4.99 1.63
C ILE A 339 -7.11 3.98 2.15
N THR A 340 -7.54 4.10 3.39
CA THR A 340 -8.47 3.16 4.01
C THR A 340 -9.52 3.89 4.84
N GLY A 341 -10.78 3.46 4.75
CA GLY A 341 -11.85 3.96 5.62
C GLY A 341 -12.14 5.46 5.48
N SER A 342 -11.72 6.09 4.37
CA SER A 342 -11.72 7.56 4.25
C SER A 342 -12.84 8.08 3.35
N GLN A 343 -13.21 9.34 3.56
CA GLN A 343 -14.21 10.05 2.78
C GLN A 343 -13.53 11.22 2.05
N LEU A 344 -13.68 11.29 0.72
CA LEU A 344 -13.07 12.31 -0.11
C LEU A 344 -14.12 13.03 -0.97
N SER A 345 -14.00 14.35 -1.15
CA SER A 345 -14.84 15.07 -2.13
C SER A 345 -14.26 14.98 -3.54
N SER A 346 -12.94 14.92 -3.70
CA SER A 346 -12.28 14.65 -4.98
C SER A 346 -10.90 14.03 -4.77
N LEU A 347 -10.47 13.23 -5.74
CA LEU A 347 -9.15 12.59 -5.75
C LEU A 347 -8.51 12.66 -7.13
N ASN A 348 -7.33 13.25 -7.21
CA ASN A 348 -6.48 13.24 -8.40
C ASN A 348 -5.19 12.46 -8.12
N ILE A 349 -4.92 11.44 -8.93
CA ILE A 349 -3.71 10.62 -8.86
C ILE A 349 -2.95 10.77 -10.17
N SER A 350 -1.70 11.22 -10.10
CA SER A 350 -0.91 11.49 -11.30
C SER A 350 0.58 11.19 -11.14
N GLN A 351 1.31 11.27 -12.26
CA GLN A 351 2.78 11.17 -12.34
C GLN A 351 3.33 9.88 -11.72
N PHE A 352 3.08 8.73 -12.36
CA PHE A 352 3.63 7.43 -11.93
C PHE A 352 3.23 7.01 -10.50
N SER A 353 2.19 7.62 -9.94
CA SER A 353 1.74 7.28 -8.60
C SER A 353 1.13 5.88 -8.57
N ARG A 354 1.45 5.12 -7.52
CA ARG A 354 0.94 3.76 -7.34
C ARG A 354 0.29 3.58 -5.98
N GLY A 355 -0.93 3.08 -5.95
CA GLY A 355 -1.55 2.80 -4.66
C GLY A 355 -2.83 1.99 -4.69
N ARG A 356 -3.37 1.80 -3.49
CA ARG A 356 -4.59 1.06 -3.23
C ARG A 356 -5.52 1.88 -2.34
N ILE A 357 -6.81 1.87 -2.66
CA ILE A 357 -7.86 2.46 -1.84
C ILE A 357 -8.80 1.34 -1.42
N VAL A 358 -9.10 1.28 -0.13
CA VAL A 358 -9.90 0.21 0.48
C VAL A 358 -11.02 0.81 1.32
N ASN A 359 -12.24 0.30 1.18
CA ASN A 359 -13.37 0.66 2.06
C ASN A 359 -13.54 2.18 2.20
N SER A 360 -13.52 2.92 1.08
CA SER A 360 -13.54 4.38 1.10
C SER A 360 -14.62 4.93 0.17
N VAL A 361 -15.05 6.15 0.47
CA VAL A 361 -16.11 6.85 -0.27
C VAL A 361 -15.52 8.07 -0.94
N ILE A 362 -15.79 8.24 -2.24
CA ILE A 362 -15.38 9.42 -3.01
C ILE A 362 -16.61 10.00 -3.68
N TYR A 363 -16.98 11.22 -3.31
CA TYR A 363 -18.19 11.88 -3.83
C TYR A 363 -17.91 13.31 -4.29
N SER A 364 -18.16 13.58 -5.58
CA SER A 364 -18.04 14.93 -6.16
C SER A 364 -19.30 15.28 -6.94
N LYS A 365 -19.64 16.57 -7.06
CA LYS A 365 -20.68 17.00 -8.02
C LYS A 365 -20.19 16.94 -9.47
N GLU A 366 -18.87 17.03 -9.66
CA GLU A 366 -18.23 17.02 -10.97
C GLU A 366 -17.48 15.70 -11.16
N LEU A 367 -16.14 15.73 -11.09
CA LEU A 367 -15.28 14.55 -11.19
C LEU A 367 -14.90 14.05 -9.79
N ALA A 368 -15.23 12.81 -9.47
CA ALA A 368 -14.90 12.21 -8.17
C ALA A 368 -13.45 11.68 -8.12
N LEU A 369 -13.07 10.85 -9.10
CA LEU A 369 -11.74 10.25 -9.16
C LEU A 369 -11.09 10.44 -10.54
N LYS A 370 -9.84 10.88 -10.52
CA LYS A 370 -9.00 11.04 -11.70
C LYS A 370 -7.69 10.26 -11.55
N VAL A 371 -7.32 9.48 -12.56
CA VAL A 371 -6.04 8.75 -12.62
C VAL A 371 -5.35 9.03 -13.96
N GLU A 372 -4.13 9.58 -13.93
CA GLU A 372 -3.43 9.97 -15.15
C GLU A 372 -1.91 9.78 -15.12
N LYS A 373 -1.27 9.97 -16.27
CA LYS A 373 0.19 9.99 -16.46
C LYS A 373 0.89 8.74 -15.92
N MET A 374 0.57 7.59 -16.52
CA MET A 374 1.17 6.29 -16.20
C MET A 374 1.01 5.85 -14.73
N SER A 375 -0.08 6.28 -14.08
CA SER A 375 -0.37 5.92 -12.69
C SER A 375 -1.09 4.58 -12.58
N TYR A 376 -0.96 3.91 -11.43
CA TYR A 376 -1.59 2.63 -11.14
C TYR A 376 -2.45 2.70 -9.89
N LEU A 377 -3.72 2.31 -10.00
CA LEU A 377 -4.66 2.32 -8.88
C LEU A 377 -5.42 1.00 -8.74
N GLU A 378 -5.53 0.52 -7.50
CA GLU A 378 -6.47 -0.52 -7.09
C GLU A 378 -7.57 0.07 -6.19
N LEU A 379 -8.83 -0.11 -6.57
CA LEU A 379 -10.01 0.19 -5.74
C LEU A 379 -10.61 -1.12 -5.23
N VAL A 380 -10.80 -1.23 -3.92
CA VAL A 380 -11.37 -2.43 -3.29
C VAL A 380 -12.46 -2.02 -2.31
N ASP A 381 -13.67 -2.53 -2.47
CA ASP A 381 -14.82 -2.25 -1.59
C ASP A 381 -15.11 -0.75 -1.45
N CYS A 382 -15.00 0.02 -2.54
CA CYS A 382 -15.18 1.46 -2.52
C CYS A 382 -16.54 1.91 -3.07
N TRP A 383 -16.99 3.09 -2.66
CA TRP A 383 -18.14 3.76 -3.25
C TRP A 383 -17.68 5.04 -3.94
N LEU A 384 -17.94 5.16 -5.24
CA LEU A 384 -17.67 6.36 -6.02
C LEU A 384 -18.99 6.92 -6.53
N SER A 385 -19.17 8.23 -6.41
CA SER A 385 -20.32 8.90 -6.99
C SER A 385 -20.02 10.32 -7.44
N GLY A 386 -20.60 10.73 -8.56
CA GLY A 386 -20.52 12.09 -9.06
C GLY A 386 -20.97 12.24 -10.49
N GLY A 387 -20.93 13.46 -11.04
CA GLY A 387 -21.26 13.70 -12.45
C GLY A 387 -20.42 12.80 -13.37
N THR A 388 -19.10 12.75 -13.14
CA THR A 388 -18.24 11.67 -13.61
C THR A 388 -17.62 10.96 -12.40
N CYS A 389 -17.93 9.68 -12.21
CA CYS A 389 -17.37 8.92 -11.10
C CYS A 389 -15.86 8.73 -11.27
N LEU A 390 -15.43 8.35 -12.48
CA LEU A 390 -14.04 8.01 -12.73
C LEU A 390 -13.56 8.46 -14.11
N GLN A 391 -12.43 9.16 -14.14
CA GLN A 391 -11.67 9.44 -15.35
C GLN A 391 -10.29 8.78 -15.27
N ILE A 392 -9.91 8.03 -16.30
CA ILE A 392 -8.56 7.48 -16.47
C ILE A 392 -7.97 7.88 -17.82
N ARG A 393 -6.70 8.30 -17.84
CA ARG A 393 -6.01 8.68 -19.08
C ARG A 393 -4.50 8.44 -19.05
N ASP A 394 -3.88 8.59 -20.21
CA ASP A 394 -2.44 8.65 -20.43
C ASP A 394 -1.70 7.40 -19.96
N PHE A 395 -2.04 6.25 -20.57
CA PHE A 395 -1.43 4.95 -20.30
C PHE A 395 -1.51 4.51 -18.84
N SER A 396 -2.56 4.94 -18.13
CA SER A 396 -2.76 4.60 -16.73
C SER A 396 -3.50 3.27 -16.58
N PHE A 397 -3.32 2.63 -15.43
CA PHE A 397 -3.87 1.33 -15.11
C PHE A 397 -4.79 1.41 -13.89
N LEU A 398 -5.98 0.85 -14.02
CA LEU A 398 -6.95 0.80 -12.95
C LEU A 398 -7.49 -0.61 -12.77
N LYS A 399 -7.55 -1.04 -11.52
CA LYS A 399 -8.23 -2.26 -11.08
C LYS A 399 -9.35 -1.90 -10.11
N ILE A 400 -10.56 -2.43 -10.32
CA ILE A 400 -11.75 -2.17 -9.50
C ILE A 400 -12.32 -3.49 -9.01
N ARG A 401 -12.46 -3.68 -7.68
CA ARG A 401 -13.01 -4.91 -7.09
C ARG A 401 -14.08 -4.59 -6.08
N ARG A 402 -15.27 -5.20 -6.23
CA ARG A 402 -16.39 -5.07 -5.28
C ARG A 402 -16.74 -3.62 -4.93
N SER A 403 -16.55 -2.72 -5.87
CA SER A 403 -16.82 -1.30 -5.71
C SER A 403 -18.09 -0.90 -6.48
N GLN A 404 -18.72 0.18 -6.05
CA GLN A 404 -19.90 0.74 -6.70
C GLN A 404 -19.56 2.11 -7.30
N LEU A 405 -19.95 2.32 -8.56
CA LEU A 405 -19.79 3.57 -9.29
C LEU A 405 -21.17 4.06 -9.73
N ASN A 406 -21.65 5.17 -9.15
CA ASN A 406 -22.99 5.72 -9.38
C ASN A 406 -22.94 7.20 -9.78
N GLY A 407 -23.28 7.53 -11.03
CA GLY A 407 -23.15 8.89 -11.56
C GLY A 407 -23.83 9.10 -12.91
N ASP A 408 -23.59 10.24 -13.56
CA ASP A 408 -24.05 10.48 -14.94
C ASP A 408 -23.13 9.73 -15.93
N ILE A 409 -21.83 9.79 -15.66
CA ILE A 409 -20.78 9.00 -16.32
C ILE A 409 -20.10 8.10 -15.29
N GLY A 410 -20.17 6.78 -15.50
CA GLY A 410 -19.52 5.80 -14.64
C GLY A 410 -17.99 5.81 -14.83
N ILE A 411 -17.51 5.39 -16.00
CA ILE A 411 -16.09 5.36 -16.32
C ILE A 411 -15.82 6.04 -17.65
N LEU A 412 -14.90 7.01 -17.64
CA LEU A 412 -14.35 7.66 -18.82
C LEU A 412 -12.87 7.30 -18.97
N ALA A 413 -12.52 6.53 -19.99
CA ALA A 413 -11.14 6.12 -20.27
C ALA A 413 -10.62 6.69 -21.59
N LYS A 414 -9.40 7.23 -21.58
CA LYS A 414 -8.77 7.81 -22.77
C LYS A 414 -7.30 7.40 -22.89
N ASN A 415 -6.72 7.59 -24.09
CA ASN A 415 -5.28 7.56 -24.34
C ASN A 415 -4.61 6.27 -23.85
N TYR A 416 -5.03 5.12 -24.39
CA TYR A 416 -4.39 3.80 -24.16
C TYR A 416 -4.38 3.35 -22.70
N SER A 417 -5.42 3.75 -21.95
CA SER A 417 -5.58 3.34 -20.55
C SER A 417 -6.23 1.97 -20.43
N VAL A 418 -5.93 1.27 -19.34
CA VAL A 418 -6.41 -0.10 -19.11
C VAL A 418 -7.19 -0.18 -17.82
N ILE A 419 -8.40 -0.74 -17.91
CA ILE A 419 -9.29 -0.98 -16.79
C ILE A 419 -9.53 -2.49 -16.65
N LYS A 420 -9.44 -2.98 -15.42
CA LYS A 420 -9.90 -4.31 -15.04
C LYS A 420 -10.87 -4.22 -13.89
N SER A 421 -12.04 -4.83 -14.03
CA SER A 421 -13.07 -4.84 -13.01
C SER A 421 -13.44 -6.27 -12.64
N PHE A 422 -13.70 -6.50 -11.36
CA PHE A 422 -14.22 -7.76 -10.84
C PHE A 422 -15.28 -7.54 -9.77
N ALA A 423 -16.48 -8.08 -10.00
CA ALA A 423 -17.61 -7.96 -9.07
C ALA A 423 -17.95 -6.50 -8.68
N ALA A 424 -17.65 -5.53 -9.55
CA ALA A 424 -18.01 -4.14 -9.34
C ALA A 424 -19.37 -3.85 -9.97
N VAL A 425 -20.09 -2.85 -9.46
CA VAL A 425 -21.35 -2.38 -10.03
C VAL A 425 -21.11 -1.00 -10.64
N ILE A 426 -21.41 -0.86 -11.93
CA ILE A 426 -21.30 0.42 -12.64
C ILE A 426 -22.71 0.79 -13.10
N SER A 427 -23.28 1.83 -12.48
CA SER A 427 -24.64 2.30 -12.75
C SER A 427 -24.63 3.79 -13.08
N ALA A 428 -24.81 4.13 -14.35
CA ALA A 428 -24.83 5.51 -14.83
C ALA A 428 -25.64 5.64 -16.12
N GLU A 429 -25.93 6.87 -16.57
CA GLU A 429 -26.52 7.07 -17.90
C GLU A 429 -25.54 6.57 -18.98
N THR A 430 -24.31 7.08 -18.96
CA THR A 430 -23.18 6.50 -19.68
C THR A 430 -22.34 5.69 -18.71
N ALA A 431 -22.57 4.38 -18.66
CA ALA A 431 -21.82 3.49 -17.77
C ALA A 431 -20.33 3.49 -18.09
N ILE A 432 -19.98 3.36 -19.38
CA ILE A 432 -18.58 3.28 -19.82
C ILE A 432 -18.40 4.03 -21.14
N SER A 433 -17.41 4.91 -21.20
CA SER A 433 -16.95 5.56 -22.43
C SER A 433 -15.45 5.34 -22.57
N LEU A 434 -15.04 4.66 -23.65
CA LEU A 434 -13.64 4.37 -23.96
C LEU A 434 -13.22 5.08 -25.25
N GLU A 435 -12.06 5.73 -25.22
CA GLU A 435 -11.37 6.31 -26.36
C GLU A 435 -9.95 5.74 -26.41
N ASP A 436 -9.65 4.98 -27.47
CA ASP A 436 -8.39 4.23 -27.64
C ASP A 436 -7.95 3.49 -26.37
N SER A 437 -8.88 2.82 -25.67
CA SER A 437 -8.62 2.25 -24.34
C SER A 437 -9.24 0.85 -24.19
N LYS A 438 -8.80 0.09 -23.18
CA LYS A 438 -9.25 -1.29 -22.95
C LYS A 438 -9.90 -1.48 -21.59
N ALA A 439 -11.04 -2.16 -21.56
CA ALA A 439 -11.70 -2.60 -20.34
C ALA A 439 -11.99 -4.10 -20.35
N VAL A 440 -11.73 -4.76 -19.21
CA VAL A 440 -12.13 -6.15 -18.94
C VAL A 440 -12.99 -6.16 -17.68
N LEU A 441 -14.24 -6.62 -17.78
CA LEU A 441 -15.27 -6.45 -16.75
C LEU A 441 -15.85 -7.80 -16.33
N LEU A 442 -15.20 -8.48 -15.40
CA LEU A 442 -15.58 -9.85 -15.03
C LEU A 442 -16.58 -9.86 -13.88
N SER A 443 -17.74 -10.50 -14.10
CA SER A 443 -18.83 -10.54 -13.10
C SER A 443 -19.24 -9.14 -12.60
N SER A 444 -19.08 -8.11 -13.44
CA SER A 444 -19.34 -6.72 -13.07
C SER A 444 -20.56 -6.22 -13.83
N PRO A 445 -21.74 -6.06 -13.18
CA PRO A 445 -22.92 -5.51 -13.82
C PRO A 445 -22.68 -4.09 -14.33
N VAL A 446 -23.08 -3.85 -15.58
CA VAL A 446 -23.03 -2.55 -16.25
C VAL A 446 -24.47 -2.13 -16.56
N MET A 447 -24.92 -1.05 -15.92
CA MET A 447 -26.25 -0.47 -16.11
C MET A 447 -26.07 0.92 -16.71
N GLY A 448 -26.36 1.05 -18.01
CA GLY A 448 -26.15 2.28 -18.79
C GLY A 448 -25.45 2.02 -20.12
N ASP A 449 -25.23 3.09 -20.87
CA ASP A 449 -24.64 3.03 -22.22
C ASP A 449 -23.14 2.70 -22.18
N VAL A 450 -22.71 1.96 -23.20
CA VAL A 450 -21.30 1.62 -23.44
C VAL A 450 -20.87 2.20 -24.77
N ILE A 451 -20.02 3.22 -24.72
CA ILE A 451 -19.51 3.96 -25.87
C ILE A 451 -18.06 3.53 -26.14
N LYS A 452 -17.76 3.19 -27.39
CA LYS A 452 -16.41 2.82 -27.85
C LYS A 452 -16.01 3.75 -28.99
N LEU A 453 -14.87 4.41 -28.85
CA LEU A 453 -14.28 5.29 -29.85
C LEU A 453 -12.86 4.81 -30.19
N GLY A 454 -12.46 4.99 -31.45
CA GLY A 454 -11.14 4.59 -31.94
C GLY A 454 -10.92 3.07 -31.83
N THR A 455 -9.75 2.68 -31.33
CA THR A 455 -9.29 1.29 -31.19
C THR A 455 -9.74 0.62 -29.89
N SER A 456 -10.84 1.09 -29.29
CA SER A 456 -11.26 0.66 -27.95
C SER A 456 -11.82 -0.77 -27.88
N GLU A 457 -11.46 -1.48 -26.81
CA GLU A 457 -11.90 -2.86 -26.54
C GLU A 457 -12.64 -2.96 -25.21
N VAL A 458 -13.77 -3.67 -25.19
CA VAL A 458 -14.47 -4.05 -23.95
C VAL A 458 -14.77 -5.54 -24.02
N SER A 459 -14.32 -6.27 -23.00
CA SER A 459 -14.68 -7.65 -22.72
C SER A 459 -15.46 -7.71 -21.42
N MET A 460 -16.59 -8.42 -21.42
CA MET A 460 -17.47 -8.60 -20.25
C MET A 460 -17.58 -10.08 -19.91
#